data_AF-A0A530GH02-F1
#
_entry.id   AF-A0A530GH02-F1
#
_cell.length_a   1.000
_cell.length_b   1.000
_cell.length_c   1.000
_cell.angle_alpha   90.00
_cell.angle_beta   90.00
_cell.angle_gamma   90.00
#
_symmetry.space_group_name_H-M   'P 1'
#
loop_
_entity.id
_entity.type
_entity.pdbx_description
1 polymer ?
#
loop_
_entity_poly.entity_id
_entity_poly.type
_entity_poly.pdbx_seq_one_letter_code
_entity_poly.pdbx_strand_id
1 'polypeptide(L)'
;VVNERDELGPNLVPDYMTSVKDGAFYGWPYSYYGQHVDPRVMPQRPDLVAKAIPPDYALSSHVAPVGLAFYTASNLPQSYRGGAFVGEHGSWDRSQFNGYKVVFVPFSGGHPNGMAQDVVTGFLNDKG
;
A
#
# COMPACT_ATOMS: atom_id res chain seq x y z
N VAL A 1 4.85 4.81 1.09
CA VAL A 1 3.96 3.86 0.38
C VAL A 1 4.78 3.09 -0.62
N VAL A 2 4.35 1.88 -0.96
CA VAL A 2 5.05 0.98 -1.88
C VAL A 2 4.03 0.37 -2.83
N ASN A 3 4.33 0.43 -4.13
CA ASN A 3 3.71 -0.40 -5.15
C ASN A 3 4.40 -1.78 -5.08
N GLU A 4 3.66 -2.79 -4.66
CA GLU A 4 4.18 -4.14 -4.40
C GLU A 4 4.15 -4.99 -5.68
N ARG A 5 4.42 -6.30 -5.57
CA ARG A 5 4.57 -7.17 -6.74
C ARG A 5 3.30 -7.25 -7.60
N ASP A 6 3.50 -7.01 -8.88
CA ASP A 6 2.62 -7.46 -9.95
C ASP A 6 2.84 -8.96 -10.27
N GLU A 7 1.97 -9.51 -11.13
CA GLU A 7 2.02 -10.85 -11.72
C GLU A 7 1.93 -12.04 -10.74
N LEU A 8 1.55 -11.80 -9.48
CA LEU A 8 1.19 -12.86 -8.51
C LEU A 8 -0.33 -13.10 -8.45
N GLY A 9 -1.06 -12.56 -9.43
CA GLY A 9 -2.52 -12.59 -9.55
C GLY A 9 -3.15 -11.22 -9.31
N PRO A 10 -4.44 -11.03 -9.63
CA PRO A 10 -5.08 -9.71 -9.60
C PRO A 10 -5.41 -9.19 -8.19
N ASN A 11 -5.37 -10.05 -7.18
CA ASN A 11 -5.72 -9.71 -5.79
C ASN A 11 -4.55 -9.95 -4.82
N LEU A 12 -3.39 -10.39 -5.33
CA LEU A 12 -2.15 -10.54 -4.58
C LEU A 12 -1.04 -9.81 -5.36
N VAL A 13 -0.23 -8.96 -4.75
CA VAL A 13 -0.10 -8.67 -3.31
C VAL A 13 -0.69 -7.30 -2.97
N PRO A 14 -1.10 -7.04 -1.71
CA PRO A 14 -1.48 -5.70 -1.29
C PRO A 14 -0.31 -4.74 -1.48
N ASP A 15 -0.59 -3.60 -2.10
CA ASP A 15 0.25 -2.42 -1.92
C ASP A 15 0.21 -2.02 -0.45
N TYR A 16 1.17 -1.21 0.00
CA TYR A 16 1.23 -0.93 1.44
C TYR A 16 1.85 0.42 1.81
N MET A 17 1.61 0.77 3.07
CA MET A 17 2.30 1.83 3.79
C MET A 17 3.05 1.22 4.96
N THR A 18 4.27 1.69 5.20
CA THR A 18 5.10 1.22 6.31
C THR A 18 6.01 2.33 6.81
N SER A 19 6.31 2.31 8.10
CA SER A 19 7.40 3.06 8.72
C SER A 19 8.74 2.48 8.28
N VAL A 20 9.68 3.36 7.95
CA VAL A 20 11.04 2.97 7.58
C VAL A 20 11.87 2.86 8.86
N LYS A 21 12.49 1.70 9.07
CA LYS A 21 13.37 1.41 10.19
C LYS A 21 14.79 1.22 9.67
N ASP A 22 15.74 1.88 10.31
CA ASP A 22 17.15 1.74 9.93
C ASP A 22 17.60 0.28 10.03
N GLY A 23 18.32 -0.18 9.00
CA GLY A 23 18.78 -1.57 8.87
C GLY A 23 17.69 -2.64 8.66
N ALA A 24 16.41 -2.28 8.57
CA ALA A 24 15.35 -3.27 8.38
C ALA A 24 15.28 -3.80 6.95
N PHE A 25 14.88 -5.07 6.82
CA PHE A 25 14.67 -5.74 5.55
C PHE A 25 13.17 -5.95 5.32
N TYR A 26 12.62 -5.45 4.21
CA TYR A 26 11.18 -5.52 3.89
C TYR A 26 10.86 -6.59 2.84
N GLY A 27 11.81 -7.46 2.51
CA GLY A 27 11.57 -8.66 1.70
C GLY A 27 12.08 -8.61 0.26
N TRP A 28 12.10 -7.45 -0.40
CA TRP A 28 12.56 -7.36 -1.78
C TRP A 28 14.02 -7.83 -1.96
N PRO A 29 14.36 -8.64 -2.99
CA PRO A 29 13.46 -9.22 -4.00
C PRO A 29 12.84 -10.55 -3.58
N TYR A 30 13.34 -11.20 -2.54
CA TYR A 30 13.09 -12.61 -2.22
C TYR A 30 11.71 -12.92 -1.63
N SER A 31 11.05 -11.93 -1.04
CA SER A 31 9.70 -12.06 -0.51
C SER A 31 8.82 -10.87 -0.84
N TYR A 32 7.52 -11.11 -0.70
CA TYR A 32 6.47 -10.10 -0.72
C TYR A 32 5.77 -10.05 0.64
N TYR A 33 5.31 -8.86 1.02
CA TYR A 33 4.44 -8.68 2.19
C TYR A 33 4.95 -9.40 3.46
N GLY A 34 6.21 -9.16 3.83
CA GLY A 34 6.87 -9.85 4.94
C GLY A 34 7.51 -11.17 4.50
N GLN A 35 7.21 -12.27 5.19
CA GLN A 35 7.96 -13.54 5.09
C GLN A 35 7.37 -14.53 4.05
N HIS A 36 6.74 -14.03 2.99
CA HIS A 36 6.21 -14.89 1.93
C HIS A 36 7.19 -14.98 0.77
N VAL A 37 7.73 -16.17 0.54
CA VAL A 37 8.68 -16.41 -0.56
C VAL A 37 8.08 -16.00 -1.91
N ASP A 38 8.80 -15.21 -2.70
CA ASP A 38 8.47 -14.98 -4.11
C ASP A 38 9.03 -16.15 -4.94
N PRO A 39 8.19 -17.05 -5.48
CA PRO A 39 8.65 -18.26 -6.16
C PRO A 39 9.36 -17.97 -7.49
N ARG A 40 9.25 -16.74 -8.02
CA ARG A 40 9.83 -16.35 -9.31
C ARG A 40 11.31 -15.97 -9.20
N VAL A 41 11.78 -15.61 -8.01
CA VAL A 41 13.15 -15.12 -7.80
C VAL A 41 14.13 -16.28 -7.60
N MET A 42 15.21 -16.30 -8.38
CA MET A 42 16.24 -17.34 -8.31
C MET A 42 17.65 -16.73 -8.21
N PRO A 43 18.55 -17.32 -7.39
CA PRO A 43 18.29 -18.41 -6.45
C PRO A 43 17.43 -17.95 -5.26
N GLN A 44 16.68 -18.88 -4.68
CA GLN A 44 15.89 -18.64 -3.47
C GLN A 44 16.77 -18.33 -2.26
N ARG A 45 16.30 -17.45 -1.37
CA ARG A 45 17.00 -17.03 -0.13
C ARG A 45 16.08 -17.07 1.09
N PRO A 46 15.66 -18.27 1.53
CA PRO A 46 14.77 -18.40 2.69
C PRO A 46 15.36 -17.80 3.98
N ASP A 47 16.69 -17.74 4.08
CA ASP A 47 17.42 -17.10 5.18
C ASP A 47 17.22 -15.57 5.23
N LEU A 48 16.99 -14.93 4.08
CA LEU A 48 16.64 -13.51 4.00
C LEU A 48 15.14 -13.32 4.17
N VAL A 49 14.31 -14.19 3.59
CA VAL A 49 12.85 -14.15 3.75
C VAL A 49 12.45 -14.22 5.23
N ALA A 50 13.09 -15.08 6.02
CA ALA A 50 12.85 -15.19 7.47
C ALA A 50 13.21 -13.93 8.28
N LYS A 51 13.95 -12.97 7.69
CA LYS A 51 14.29 -11.68 8.30
C LYS A 51 13.39 -10.55 7.83
N ALA A 52 12.54 -10.78 6.83
CA ALA A 52 11.67 -9.76 6.29
C ALA A 52 10.62 -9.34 7.32
N ILE A 53 10.43 -8.04 7.50
CA ILE A 53 9.38 -7.50 8.36
C ILE A 53 8.13 -7.18 7.53
N PRO A 54 6.93 -7.45 8.05
CA PRO A 54 5.70 -7.06 7.38
C PRO A 54 5.54 -5.53 7.43
N PRO A 55 4.80 -4.95 6.47
CA PRO A 55 4.48 -3.53 6.50
C PRO A 55 3.45 -3.19 7.59
N ASP A 56 3.38 -1.92 7.98
CA ASP A 56 2.47 -1.47 9.03
C ASP A 56 0.99 -1.45 8.59
N TYR A 57 0.71 -1.32 7.29
CA TYR A 57 -0.66 -1.17 6.81
C TYR A 57 -0.83 -1.65 5.36
N ALA A 58 -1.82 -2.51 5.14
CA ALA A 58 -2.25 -2.93 3.81
C ALA A 58 -3.10 -1.85 3.15
N LEU A 59 -2.75 -1.48 1.93
CA LEU A 59 -3.70 -0.91 0.98
C LEU A 59 -4.37 -2.06 0.21
N SER A 60 -5.17 -1.73 -0.80
CA SER A 60 -5.70 -2.76 -1.70
C SER A 60 -4.64 -3.17 -2.73
N SER A 61 -4.77 -4.35 -3.35
CA SER A 61 -3.81 -4.86 -4.33
C SER A 61 -3.88 -4.08 -5.63
N HIS A 62 -2.71 -3.72 -6.18
CA HIS A 62 -2.55 -3.04 -7.48
C HIS A 62 -3.22 -1.68 -7.54
N VAL A 63 -3.27 -0.93 -6.44
CA VAL A 63 -3.75 0.46 -6.43
C VAL A 63 -2.66 1.45 -6.84
N ALA A 64 -1.41 0.99 -6.96
CA ALA A 64 -0.24 1.75 -7.40
C ALA A 64 -0.13 3.09 -6.65
N PRO A 65 0.12 3.07 -5.32
CA PRO A 65 0.17 4.29 -4.55
C PRO A 65 1.40 5.11 -4.93
N VAL A 66 1.19 6.36 -5.37
CA VAL A 66 2.26 7.23 -5.88
C VAL A 66 2.78 8.23 -4.85
N GLY A 67 2.02 8.48 -3.79
CA GLY A 67 2.41 9.43 -2.76
C GLY A 67 1.52 9.39 -1.53
N LEU A 68 2.02 9.94 -0.44
CA LEU A 68 1.28 10.12 0.82
C LEU A 68 1.55 11.50 1.41
N ALA A 69 0.54 12.06 2.10
CA ALA A 69 0.67 13.31 2.83
C ALA A 69 -0.06 13.22 4.18
N PHE A 70 0.65 13.45 5.28
CA PHE A 70 0.04 13.57 6.60
C PHE A 70 -0.74 14.88 6.73
N TYR A 71 -1.94 14.80 7.28
CA TYR A 71 -2.78 15.97 7.48
C TYR A 71 -2.67 16.51 8.91
N THR A 72 -1.94 17.61 9.06
CA THR A 72 -1.68 18.28 10.34
C THR A 72 -2.42 19.62 10.49
N ALA A 73 -3.17 20.05 9.48
CA ALA A 73 -3.92 21.31 9.51
C ALA A 73 -5.33 21.12 10.12
N SER A 74 -6.14 22.18 10.08
CA SER A 74 -7.47 22.22 10.72
C SER A 74 -8.61 22.70 9.81
N ASN A 75 -8.36 22.91 8.52
CA ASN A 75 -9.31 23.39 7.52
C ASN A 75 -10.22 22.31 6.87
N LEU A 76 -9.98 21.03 7.14
CA LEU A 76 -10.84 19.90 6.78
C LEU A 76 -11.63 19.40 8.01
N PRO A 77 -12.70 18.61 7.81
CA PRO A 77 -13.42 17.97 8.91
C PRO A 77 -12.52 17.28 9.93
N GLN A 78 -12.91 17.31 11.20
CA GLN A 78 -12.12 16.79 12.31
C GLN A 78 -11.71 15.32 12.12
N SER A 79 -12.52 14.52 11.44
CA SER A 79 -12.25 13.12 11.12
C SER A 79 -10.95 12.90 10.34
N TYR A 80 -10.47 13.90 9.60
CA TYR A 80 -9.23 13.81 8.84
C TYR A 80 -7.96 14.13 9.64
N ARG A 81 -8.11 14.74 10.83
CA ARG A 81 -6.96 15.25 11.60
C ARG A 81 -6.06 14.12 12.07
N GLY A 82 -4.77 14.25 11.77
CA GLY A 82 -3.73 13.33 12.25
C GLY A 82 -3.55 12.08 11.40
N GLY A 83 -4.35 11.84 10.36
CA GLY A 83 -4.16 10.73 9.43
C GLY A 83 -3.35 11.10 8.18
N ALA A 84 -3.35 10.21 7.19
CA ALA A 84 -2.62 10.39 5.94
C ALA A 84 -3.55 10.25 4.73
N PHE A 85 -3.42 11.16 3.77
CA PHE A 85 -3.97 10.99 2.43
C PHE A 85 -3.00 10.20 1.56
N VAL A 86 -3.50 9.27 0.76
CA VAL A 86 -2.71 8.46 -0.18
C VAL A 86 -3.32 8.59 -1.56
N GLY A 87 -2.51 8.93 -2.55
CA GLY A 87 -2.92 8.94 -3.96
C GLY A 87 -2.71 7.56 -4.58
N GLU A 88 -3.80 6.95 -5.05
CA GLU A 88 -3.83 5.65 -5.71
C GLU A 88 -3.96 5.87 -7.22
N HIS A 89 -2.86 5.65 -7.96
CA HIS A 89 -2.82 5.86 -9.41
C HIS A 89 -3.66 4.83 -10.18
N GLY A 90 -3.84 3.65 -9.59
CA GLY A 90 -4.73 2.61 -10.08
C GLY A 90 -4.06 1.51 -10.90
N SER A 91 -4.77 0.40 -10.95
CA SER A 91 -4.34 -0.86 -11.56
C SER A 91 -4.37 -0.84 -13.08
N TRP A 92 -3.39 -1.42 -13.73
CA TRP A 92 -3.38 -1.58 -15.19
C TRP A 92 -3.64 -3.03 -15.66
N ASP A 93 -3.23 -4.04 -14.88
CA ASP A 93 -3.25 -5.46 -15.27
C ASP A 93 -4.37 -6.28 -14.59
N ARG A 94 -5.63 -5.82 -14.71
CA ARG A 94 -6.79 -6.55 -14.17
C ARG A 94 -8.09 -6.22 -14.90
N SER A 95 -9.05 -7.13 -14.82
CA SER A 95 -10.37 -7.00 -15.48
C SER A 95 -11.34 -6.03 -14.78
N GLN A 96 -11.18 -5.82 -13.47
CA GLN A 96 -11.93 -4.84 -12.69
C GLN A 96 -10.94 -3.84 -12.12
N PHE A 97 -10.99 -2.58 -12.57
CA PHE A 97 -10.08 -1.53 -12.11
C PHE A 97 -10.16 -1.35 -10.59
N ASN A 98 -9.00 -1.08 -9.98
CA ASN A 98 -8.86 -0.80 -8.55
C ASN A 98 -7.94 0.42 -8.36
N GLY A 99 -8.15 1.18 -7.29
CA GLY A 99 -7.48 2.46 -7.08
C GLY A 99 -8.18 3.59 -7.82
N TYR A 100 -7.41 4.43 -8.53
CA TYR A 100 -7.91 5.62 -9.22
C TYR A 100 -8.69 6.55 -8.29
N LYS A 101 -8.06 6.91 -7.16
CA LYS A 101 -8.67 7.72 -6.12
C LYS A 101 -7.64 8.33 -5.18
N VAL A 102 -8.10 9.27 -4.37
CA VAL A 102 -7.40 9.67 -3.14
C VAL A 102 -8.15 9.06 -1.97
N VAL A 103 -7.43 8.32 -1.13
CA VAL A 103 -7.96 7.76 0.11
C VAL A 103 -7.37 8.45 1.33
N PHE A 104 -8.08 8.40 2.45
CA PHE A 104 -7.60 8.80 3.76
C PHE A 104 -7.45 7.59 4.67
N VAL A 105 -6.28 7.42 5.27
CA VAL A 105 -6.00 6.40 6.29
C VAL A 105 -5.97 7.09 7.66
N PRO A 106 -6.88 6.76 8.60
CA PRO A 106 -6.86 7.31 9.94
C PRO A 106 -5.65 6.79 10.73
N PHE A 107 -5.13 7.61 11.64
CA PHE A 107 -4.01 7.24 12.52
C PHE A 107 -4.39 7.48 13.99
N SER A 108 -3.78 6.70 14.87
CA SER A 108 -3.83 6.89 16.32
C SER A 108 -2.48 6.47 16.91
N GLY A 109 -1.93 7.27 17.82
CA GLY A 109 -0.64 6.95 18.46
C GLY A 109 0.54 6.79 17.50
N GLY A 110 0.52 7.47 16.34
CA GLY A 110 1.56 7.37 15.31
C GLY A 110 1.43 6.17 14.38
N HIS A 111 0.37 5.36 14.51
CA HIS A 111 0.13 4.17 13.69
C HIS A 111 -1.18 4.28 12.92
N PRO A 112 -1.26 3.70 11.70
CA PRO A 112 -2.53 3.52 10.99
C PRO A 112 -3.55 2.79 11.87
N ASN A 113 -4.77 3.31 11.97
CA ASN A 113 -5.80 2.80 12.89
C ASN A 113 -7.21 2.93 12.30
N GLY A 114 -7.54 2.03 11.37
CA GLY A 114 -8.85 1.96 10.73
C GLY A 114 -8.72 1.71 9.23
N MET A 115 -9.86 1.53 8.57
CA MET A 115 -9.91 1.31 7.13
C MET A 115 -9.68 2.62 6.36
N ALA A 116 -9.12 2.48 5.16
CA ALA A 116 -8.99 3.58 4.21
C ALA A 116 -10.38 4.08 3.81
N GLN A 117 -10.54 5.39 3.71
CA GLN A 117 -11.80 6.06 3.36
C GLN A 117 -11.62 6.77 2.03
N ASP A 118 -12.56 6.60 1.11
CA ASP A 118 -12.53 7.30 -0.17
C ASP A 118 -12.79 8.81 0.03
N VAL A 119 -11.95 9.65 -0.59
CA VAL A 119 -12.01 11.12 -0.45
C VAL A 119 -12.28 11.77 -1.80
N VAL A 120 -11.50 11.41 -2.81
CA VAL A 120 -11.69 11.87 -4.19
C VAL A 120 -11.79 10.65 -5.08
N THR A 121 -12.92 10.51 -5.77
CA THR A 121 -13.24 9.40 -6.67
C THR A 121 -13.78 9.95 -7.99
N GLY A 122 -14.18 9.07 -8.91
CA GLY A 122 -14.73 9.47 -10.21
C GLY A 122 -13.66 9.83 -11.25
N PHE A 123 -12.43 9.33 -11.07
CA PHE A 123 -11.37 9.47 -12.06
C PHE A 123 -11.56 8.57 -13.29
N LEU A 124 -12.34 7.49 -13.15
CA LEU A 124 -12.71 6.60 -14.25
C LEU A 124 -14.06 7.01 -14.86
N ASN A 125 -14.22 6.75 -16.16
CA ASN A 125 -15.48 6.86 -16.87
C ASN A 125 -15.98 5.47 -17.33
N ASP A 126 -17.11 5.40 -18.04
CA ASP A 126 -17.72 4.14 -18.50
C ASP A 126 -16.81 3.29 -19.41
N LYS A 127 -15.72 3.86 -19.95
CA LYS A 127 -14.72 3.21 -20.80
C LYS A 127 -13.44 2.83 -20.06
N GLY A 128 -13.34 3.10 -18.76
CA GLY A 128 -12.07 3.18 -18.04
C GLY A 128 -11.56 4.60 -18.07
#